data_AF-A0A523WR29-F1
#
_entry.id   AF-A0A523WR29-F1
#
_cell.length_a   1.000
_cell.length_b   1.000
_cell.length_c   1.000
_cell.angle_alpha   90.00
_cell.angle_beta   90.00
_cell.angle_gamma   90.00
#
_symmetry.space_group_name_H-M   'P 1'
#
loop_
_entity.id
_entity.type
_entity.pdbx_description
1 polymer ?
#
loop_
_entity_poly.entity_id
_entity_poly.type
_entity_poly.pdbx_seq_one_letter_code
_entity_poly.pdbx_strand_id
1 'polypeptide(L)'
;MEVPKMRQLGQLQFLKITSSFLLLSLFVFLPEAARCQRFPEEIVSHLKAGQLKEARASLDDFRTSEPDDPRGLYYAGCFEPNGELSADLLKKSLSRREDFPERGEALLKLGQYYLSKSMYLTAASQARQSFKVDSAQHPGALWIQGTANSASEKPALAEENFQEILKSGAERQWEAWANLGLGDVYYQRGDYVRAQSSYRQVMHHHRKSPAYSLALAQFAQCQWELDDPESGERFTKDYLEQFPQGVLAGTLRDLVSAGVIRLASEEEKLSPRERARLTSTVYSVQVGAFASKANAYRMAQRLKARGYEVELRTETINRRRFYKVLVGKFLSQKRAREVKGKLEAEEGDNFIIVIR
;
A
#
# COMPACT_ATOMS: atom_id res chain seq x y z
N MET A 1 -52.33 -63.99 49.42
CA MET A 1 -52.77 -65.24 50.07
C MET A 1 -52.45 -66.39 49.13
N GLU A 2 -51.63 -67.30 49.64
CA GLU A 2 -51.39 -68.71 49.31
C GLU A 2 -51.70 -69.27 47.91
N VAL A 3 -50.65 -69.92 47.39
CA VAL A 3 -50.59 -70.90 46.31
C VAL A 3 -51.45 -72.13 46.65
N PRO A 4 -51.89 -72.91 45.64
CA PRO A 4 -51.49 -74.32 45.69
C PRO A 4 -50.84 -74.83 44.40
N LYS A 5 -49.88 -75.72 44.68
CA LYS A 5 -48.93 -76.39 43.81
C LYS A 5 -49.52 -77.68 43.22
N MET A 6 -49.05 -77.96 42.00
CA MET A 6 -48.62 -79.26 41.45
C MET A 6 -49.60 -80.42 41.27
N ARG A 7 -49.60 -80.97 40.04
CA ARG A 7 -49.26 -82.38 39.79
C ARG A 7 -48.49 -82.54 38.48
N GLN A 8 -47.36 -83.25 38.58
CA GLN A 8 -46.41 -83.63 37.54
C GLN A 8 -46.94 -84.78 36.67
N LEU A 9 -46.41 -84.95 35.45
CA LEU A 9 -45.57 -86.09 35.02
C LEU A 9 -45.43 -86.19 33.48
N GLY A 10 -44.24 -86.59 33.03
CA GLY A 10 -43.95 -87.11 31.66
C GLY A 10 -42.96 -86.25 30.87
N GLN A 11 -41.68 -86.18 31.24
CA GLN A 11 -40.58 -86.97 30.65
C GLN A 11 -40.47 -86.91 29.12
N LEU A 12 -39.51 -86.13 28.62
CA LEU A 12 -38.56 -86.59 27.59
C LEU A 12 -37.24 -85.82 27.74
N GLN A 13 -36.17 -86.57 27.98
CA GLN A 13 -34.81 -86.09 28.14
C GLN A 13 -34.01 -86.20 26.82
N PHE A 14 -32.93 -85.42 26.77
CA PHE A 14 -31.71 -85.57 25.97
C PHE A 14 -31.74 -85.20 24.46
N LEU A 15 -31.11 -84.08 24.10
CA LEU A 15 -29.81 -84.13 23.42
C LEU A 15 -29.01 -82.80 23.49
N LYS A 16 -27.87 -82.92 24.17
CA LYS A 16 -26.56 -82.24 24.14
C LYS A 16 -26.36 -80.95 23.32
N ILE A 17 -25.85 -79.94 24.04
CA ILE A 17 -25.00 -78.84 23.60
C ILE A 17 -23.70 -79.38 22.98
N THR A 18 -23.31 -78.93 21.79
CA THR A 18 -21.90 -78.77 21.38
C THR A 18 -21.73 -77.68 20.32
N SER A 19 -20.91 -76.70 20.67
CA SER A 19 -19.92 -75.99 19.84
C SER A 19 -20.32 -75.08 18.66
N SER A 20 -19.92 -73.81 18.85
CA SER A 20 -18.98 -73.09 17.99
C SER A 20 -19.48 -72.32 16.77
N PHE A 21 -19.12 -71.03 16.78
CA PHE A 21 -18.97 -70.12 15.65
C PHE A 21 -20.23 -69.72 14.88
N LEU A 22 -20.84 -68.62 15.33
CA LEU A 22 -21.54 -67.72 14.43
C LEU A 22 -21.19 -66.26 14.81
N LEU A 23 -20.14 -65.76 14.11
CA LEU A 23 -20.02 -64.41 13.57
C LEU A 23 -20.66 -63.31 14.44
N LEU A 24 -19.95 -62.67 15.36
CA LEU A 24 -19.00 -61.58 15.07
C LEU A 24 -19.19 -60.88 13.70
N SER A 25 -20.40 -60.43 13.40
CA SER A 25 -20.62 -59.43 12.34
C SER A 25 -21.92 -58.65 12.56
N LEU A 26 -22.10 -58.05 13.74
CA LEU A 26 -22.77 -56.75 13.74
C LEU A 26 -21.68 -55.73 13.48
N PHE A 27 -21.31 -55.63 12.19
CA PHE A 27 -20.57 -54.50 11.70
C PHE A 27 -21.38 -53.28 12.10
N VAL A 28 -20.73 -52.45 12.90
CA VAL A 28 -21.10 -51.08 13.21
C VAL A 28 -21.40 -50.38 11.89
N PHE A 29 -22.65 -50.43 11.41
CA PHE A 29 -23.21 -49.37 10.58
C PHE A 29 -23.54 -48.23 11.55
N LEU A 30 -22.49 -47.64 12.13
CA LEU A 30 -22.55 -46.21 12.30
C LEU A 30 -22.71 -45.69 10.87
N PRO A 31 -23.73 -44.86 10.56
CA PRO A 31 -23.69 -44.09 9.32
C PRO A 31 -22.32 -43.42 9.30
N GLU A 32 -21.70 -43.31 8.12
CA GLU A 32 -20.50 -42.49 7.92
C GLU A 32 -20.75 -41.13 8.55
N ALA A 33 -20.38 -41.01 9.82
CA ALA A 33 -20.42 -39.80 10.57
C ALA A 33 -19.37 -38.98 9.86
N ALA A 34 -19.85 -38.10 8.98
CA ALA A 34 -19.16 -37.00 8.32
C ALA A 34 -17.65 -37.14 8.50
N ARG A 35 -17.00 -37.96 7.67
CA ARG A 35 -15.56 -37.86 7.52
C ARG A 35 -15.33 -36.50 6.90
N CYS A 36 -15.20 -35.49 7.74
CA CYS A 36 -14.80 -34.15 7.35
C CYS A 36 -13.49 -34.34 6.59
N GLN A 37 -13.58 -34.25 5.26
CA GLN A 37 -12.44 -34.52 4.41
C GLN A 37 -11.47 -33.36 4.63
N ARG A 38 -10.23 -33.69 5.02
CA ARG A 38 -9.20 -32.68 5.20
C ARG A 38 -9.05 -31.88 3.90
N PHE A 39 -8.96 -30.56 4.02
CA PHE A 39 -8.80 -29.66 2.88
C PHE A 39 -7.67 -30.14 1.93
N PRO A 40 -7.92 -30.26 0.61
CA PRO A 40 -6.93 -30.72 -0.36
C PRO A 40 -5.83 -29.66 -0.58
N GLU A 41 -4.63 -29.90 -0.05
CA GLU A 41 -3.48 -28.99 -0.21
C GLU A 41 -3.02 -28.85 -1.67
N GLU A 42 -3.42 -29.76 -2.55
CA GLU A 42 -3.18 -29.64 -4.00
C GLU A 42 -3.82 -28.39 -4.60
N ILE A 43 -4.96 -27.92 -4.06
CA ILE A 43 -5.60 -26.67 -4.50
C ILE A 43 -4.63 -25.50 -4.30
N VAL A 44 -3.99 -25.45 -3.12
CA VAL A 44 -3.00 -24.41 -2.79
C VAL A 44 -1.74 -24.58 -3.64
N SER A 45 -1.32 -25.81 -3.90
CA SER A 45 -0.16 -26.10 -4.76
C SER A 45 -0.40 -25.62 -6.20
N HIS A 46 -1.55 -25.93 -6.79
CA HIS A 46 -1.94 -25.47 -8.12
C HIS A 46 -2.01 -23.94 -8.19
N LEU A 47 -2.58 -23.28 -7.16
CA LEU A 47 -2.59 -21.81 -7.06
C LEU A 47 -1.18 -21.22 -7.06
N LYS A 48 -0.26 -21.79 -6.26
CA LYS A 48 1.15 -21.37 -6.21
C LYS A 48 1.87 -21.58 -7.54
N ALA A 49 1.48 -22.61 -8.30
CA ALA A 49 2.00 -22.90 -9.63
C ALA A 49 1.34 -22.07 -10.76
N GLY A 50 0.33 -21.24 -10.45
CA GLY A 50 -0.43 -20.47 -11.44
C GLY A 50 -1.41 -21.32 -12.27
N GLN A 51 -1.66 -22.56 -11.87
CA GLN A 51 -2.55 -23.52 -12.52
C GLN A 51 -4.00 -23.28 -12.09
N LEU A 52 -4.54 -22.13 -12.52
CA LEU A 52 -5.85 -21.64 -12.04
C LEU A 52 -7.01 -22.55 -12.44
N LYS A 53 -6.92 -23.25 -13.58
CA LYS A 53 -7.99 -24.15 -14.05
C LYS A 53 -8.06 -25.40 -13.20
N GLU A 54 -6.91 -26.00 -12.93
CA GLU A 54 -6.73 -27.20 -12.12
C GLU A 54 -7.10 -26.92 -10.66
N ALA A 55 -6.64 -25.80 -10.10
CA ALA A 55 -7.02 -25.35 -8.77
C ALA A 55 -8.54 -25.19 -8.62
N ARG A 56 -9.19 -24.59 -9.63
CA ARG A 56 -10.64 -24.40 -9.63
C ARG A 56 -11.39 -25.73 -9.72
N ALA A 57 -10.95 -26.65 -10.59
CA ALA A 57 -11.56 -27.95 -10.73
C ALA A 57 -11.48 -28.78 -9.43
N SER A 58 -10.30 -28.85 -8.80
CA SER A 58 -10.14 -29.53 -7.50
C SER A 58 -10.98 -28.88 -6.40
N LEU A 59 -11.13 -27.55 -6.42
CA LEU A 59 -11.98 -26.85 -5.45
C LEU A 59 -13.47 -27.15 -5.66
N ASP A 60 -13.94 -27.18 -6.90
CA ASP A 60 -15.34 -27.48 -7.22
C ASP A 60 -15.70 -28.94 -6.83
N ASP A 61 -14.78 -29.88 -7.04
CA ASP A 61 -14.92 -31.27 -6.58
C ASP A 61 -15.01 -31.34 -5.04
N PHE A 62 -14.05 -30.74 -4.34
CA PHE A 62 -14.05 -30.69 -2.86
C PHE A 62 -15.32 -30.06 -2.29
N ARG A 63 -15.81 -28.98 -2.89
CA ARG A 63 -17.03 -28.29 -2.41
C ARG A 63 -18.30 -29.07 -2.70
N THR A 64 -18.27 -30.11 -3.54
CA THR A 64 -19.40 -31.00 -3.74
C THR A 64 -19.61 -31.90 -2.52
N SER A 65 -18.53 -32.35 -1.87
CA SER A 65 -18.60 -33.13 -0.63
C SER A 65 -18.66 -32.25 0.62
N GLU A 66 -17.91 -31.14 0.65
CA GLU A 66 -17.75 -30.25 1.82
C GLU A 66 -18.15 -28.79 1.48
N PRO A 67 -19.44 -28.51 1.17
CA PRO A 67 -19.88 -27.20 0.65
C PRO A 67 -19.73 -26.04 1.63
N ASP A 68 -19.69 -26.35 2.93
CA ASP A 68 -19.67 -25.39 4.04
C ASP A 68 -18.29 -25.27 4.72
N ASP A 69 -17.27 -25.97 4.21
CA ASP A 69 -15.90 -25.89 4.74
C ASP A 69 -15.38 -24.43 4.70
N PRO A 70 -14.88 -23.88 5.83
CA PRO A 70 -14.44 -22.48 5.88
C PRO A 70 -13.37 -22.14 4.85
N ARG A 71 -12.42 -23.04 4.62
CA ARG A 71 -11.28 -22.82 3.70
C ARG A 71 -11.71 -22.98 2.24
N GLY A 72 -12.60 -23.94 1.96
CA GLY A 72 -13.26 -24.11 0.68
C GLY A 72 -14.08 -22.88 0.29
N LEU A 73 -14.86 -22.31 1.22
CA LEU A 73 -15.60 -21.06 1.02
C LEU A 73 -14.65 -19.87 0.77
N TYR A 74 -13.52 -19.80 1.48
CA TYR A 74 -12.50 -18.76 1.25
C TYR A 74 -11.97 -18.80 -0.18
N TYR A 75 -11.52 -19.96 -0.65
CA TYR A 75 -11.00 -20.10 -2.01
C TYR A 75 -12.09 -19.91 -3.07
N ALA A 76 -13.33 -20.35 -2.79
CA ALA A 76 -14.46 -20.08 -3.68
C ALA A 76 -14.68 -18.57 -3.83
N GLY A 77 -14.63 -17.83 -2.72
CA GLY A 77 -14.67 -16.36 -2.75
C GLY A 77 -13.52 -15.75 -3.55
N CYS A 78 -12.32 -16.33 -3.51
CA CYS A 78 -11.18 -15.85 -4.29
C CYS A 78 -11.32 -16.08 -5.80
N PHE A 79 -12.02 -17.14 -6.23
CA PHE A 79 -12.27 -17.43 -7.65
C PHE A 79 -13.50 -16.70 -8.21
N GLU A 80 -14.38 -16.18 -7.36
CA GLU A 80 -15.63 -15.52 -7.75
C GLU A 80 -15.36 -14.13 -8.36
N PRO A 81 -15.64 -13.91 -9.67
CA PRO A 81 -15.37 -12.63 -10.32
C PRO A 81 -16.29 -11.50 -9.85
N ASN A 82 -17.51 -11.80 -9.39
CA ASN A 82 -18.42 -10.81 -8.86
C ASN A 82 -18.03 -10.45 -7.41
N GLY A 83 -17.60 -9.22 -7.19
CA GLY A 83 -17.13 -8.78 -5.87
C GLY A 83 -18.15 -8.92 -4.73
N GLU A 84 -19.45 -8.82 -5.00
CA GLU A 84 -20.50 -8.96 -3.98
C GLU A 84 -20.69 -10.43 -3.58
N LEU A 85 -20.75 -11.33 -4.57
CA LEU A 85 -20.82 -12.77 -4.33
C LEU A 85 -19.54 -13.29 -3.65
N SER A 86 -18.38 -12.77 -4.06
CA SER A 86 -17.09 -13.05 -3.42
C SER A 86 -17.11 -12.65 -1.95
N ALA A 87 -17.55 -11.41 -1.65
CA ALA A 87 -17.65 -10.94 -0.27
C ALA A 87 -18.61 -11.79 0.57
N ASP A 88 -19.72 -12.27 0.00
CA ASP A 88 -20.65 -13.13 0.72
C ASP A 88 -20.07 -14.52 1.02
N LEU A 89 -19.30 -15.11 0.10
CA LEU A 89 -18.56 -16.34 0.34
C LEU A 89 -17.49 -16.15 1.44
N LEU A 90 -16.76 -15.04 1.42
CA LEU A 90 -15.77 -14.70 2.44
C LEU A 90 -16.41 -14.48 3.82
N LYS A 91 -17.57 -13.82 3.89
CA LYS A 91 -18.35 -13.70 5.15
C LYS A 91 -18.80 -15.06 5.67
N LYS A 92 -19.28 -15.95 4.80
CA LYS A 92 -19.69 -17.31 5.17
C LYS A 92 -18.50 -18.13 5.68
N SER A 93 -17.35 -18.02 5.04
CA SER A 93 -16.09 -18.61 5.49
C SER A 93 -15.74 -18.19 6.94
N LEU A 94 -15.90 -16.90 7.26
CA LEU A 94 -15.56 -16.33 8.56
C LEU A 94 -16.59 -16.54 9.69
N SER A 95 -17.84 -16.88 9.34
CA SER A 95 -18.94 -17.06 10.31
C SER A 95 -18.85 -18.37 11.10
N ARG A 96 -18.05 -19.32 10.60
CA ARG A 96 -17.81 -20.61 11.25
C ARG A 96 -16.81 -20.45 12.40
N ARG A 97 -16.96 -21.29 13.43
CA ARG A 97 -16.11 -21.27 14.64
C ARG A 97 -14.73 -21.86 14.40
N GLU A 98 -14.61 -22.74 13.41
CA GLU A 98 -13.35 -23.38 13.05
C GLU A 98 -12.39 -22.36 12.46
N ASP A 99 -11.18 -22.33 12.99
CA ASP A 99 -10.11 -21.50 12.46
C ASP A 99 -9.49 -22.16 11.23
N PHE A 100 -8.93 -21.36 10.33
CA PHE A 100 -8.28 -21.84 9.11
C PHE A 100 -7.11 -20.92 8.75
N PRO A 101 -6.07 -21.43 8.08
CA PRO A 101 -4.83 -20.68 7.87
C PRO A 101 -5.03 -19.30 7.20
N GLU A 102 -5.96 -19.20 6.25
CA GLU A 102 -6.23 -18.00 5.47
C GLU A 102 -7.24 -17.05 6.14
N ARG A 103 -7.60 -17.26 7.41
CA ARG A 103 -8.58 -16.42 8.12
C ARG A 103 -8.19 -14.94 8.13
N GLY A 104 -6.91 -14.64 8.35
CA GLY A 104 -6.36 -13.29 8.28
C GLY A 104 -6.50 -12.67 6.89
N GLU A 105 -6.26 -13.46 5.83
CA GLU A 105 -6.40 -13.04 4.43
C GLU A 105 -7.86 -12.79 4.03
N ALA A 106 -8.79 -13.63 4.49
CA ALA A 106 -10.22 -13.46 4.26
C ALA A 106 -10.71 -12.12 4.84
N LEU A 107 -10.30 -11.80 6.06
CA LEU A 107 -10.59 -10.50 6.71
C LEU A 107 -9.97 -9.33 5.93
N LEU A 108 -8.73 -9.48 5.45
CA LEU A 108 -8.05 -8.45 4.66
C LEU A 108 -8.81 -8.17 3.35
N LYS A 109 -9.20 -9.22 2.62
CA LYS A 109 -9.97 -9.12 1.36
C LYS A 109 -11.34 -8.48 1.57
N LEU A 110 -12.04 -8.81 2.66
CA LEU A 110 -13.27 -8.10 3.04
C LEU A 110 -12.99 -6.62 3.35
N GLY A 111 -11.87 -6.31 4.02
CA GLY A 111 -11.42 -4.93 4.21
C GLY A 111 -11.26 -4.18 2.88
N GLN A 112 -10.64 -4.80 1.88
CA GLN A 112 -10.47 -4.22 0.53
C GLN A 112 -11.82 -4.03 -0.17
N TYR A 113 -12.71 -5.02 -0.08
CA TYR A 113 -14.05 -4.92 -0.63
C TYR A 113 -14.85 -3.76 -0.01
N TYR A 114 -14.84 -3.63 1.32
CA TYR A 114 -15.53 -2.53 1.97
C TYR A 114 -14.90 -1.18 1.66
N LEU A 115 -13.57 -1.12 1.49
CA LEU A 115 -12.88 0.09 1.07
C LEU A 115 -13.34 0.52 -0.34
N SER A 116 -13.48 -0.41 -1.29
CA SER A 116 -13.95 -0.10 -2.65
C SER A 116 -15.43 0.29 -2.71
N LYS A 117 -16.22 -0.15 -1.72
CA LYS A 117 -17.61 0.29 -1.52
C LYS A 117 -17.74 1.55 -0.66
N SER A 118 -16.62 2.22 -0.33
CA SER A 118 -16.56 3.42 0.52
C SER A 118 -17.10 3.23 1.95
N MET A 119 -17.18 1.98 2.42
CA MET A 119 -17.61 1.63 3.78
C MET A 119 -16.41 1.65 4.73
N TYR A 120 -15.84 2.84 4.95
CA TYR A 120 -14.53 3.02 5.58
C TYR A 120 -14.44 2.48 7.01
N LEU A 121 -15.46 2.69 7.85
CA LEU A 121 -15.47 2.17 9.22
C LEU A 121 -15.43 0.63 9.25
N THR A 122 -16.22 0.00 8.38
CA THR A 122 -16.25 -1.46 8.24
C THR A 122 -14.91 -1.98 7.70
N ALA A 123 -14.35 -1.31 6.70
CA ALA A 123 -13.03 -1.65 6.13
C ALA A 123 -11.93 -1.62 7.20
N ALA A 124 -11.85 -0.53 7.98
CA ALA A 124 -10.88 -0.38 9.07
C ALA A 124 -11.07 -1.44 10.17
N SER A 125 -12.32 -1.81 10.46
CA SER A 125 -12.63 -2.89 11.41
C SER A 125 -12.14 -4.25 10.92
N GLN A 126 -12.41 -4.62 9.67
CA GLN A 126 -11.96 -5.89 9.10
C GLN A 126 -10.43 -5.98 9.05
N ALA A 127 -9.77 -4.90 8.63
CA ALA A 127 -8.32 -4.81 8.65
C ALA A 127 -7.74 -4.93 10.07
N ARG A 128 -8.39 -4.34 11.08
CA ARG A 128 -7.98 -4.51 12.49
C ARG A 128 -8.07 -5.96 12.95
N GLN A 129 -9.12 -6.66 12.54
CA GLN A 129 -9.29 -8.07 12.87
C GLN A 129 -8.26 -8.94 12.15
N SER A 130 -7.99 -8.67 10.87
CA SER A 130 -6.92 -9.33 10.10
C SER A 130 -5.57 -9.21 10.80
N PHE A 131 -5.21 -7.99 11.23
CA PHE A 131 -3.99 -7.73 11.99
C PHE A 131 -3.88 -8.56 13.28
N LYS A 132 -4.99 -8.78 14.00
CA LYS A 132 -4.96 -9.58 15.24
C LYS A 132 -4.75 -11.08 15.00
N VAL A 133 -5.09 -11.57 13.81
CA VAL A 133 -5.04 -12.99 13.46
C VAL A 133 -3.67 -13.37 12.92
N ASP A 134 -3.09 -12.55 12.04
CA ASP A 134 -1.83 -12.90 11.36
C ASP A 134 -0.89 -11.70 11.18
N SER A 135 0.34 -11.89 11.66
CA SER A 135 1.43 -10.92 11.53
C SER A 135 1.93 -10.70 10.10
N ALA A 136 1.83 -11.71 9.24
CA ALA A 136 2.26 -11.60 7.85
C ALA A 136 1.39 -10.61 7.06
N GLN A 137 0.12 -10.45 7.43
CA GLN A 137 -0.81 -9.52 6.78
C GLN A 137 -0.76 -8.10 7.33
N HIS A 138 0.08 -7.85 8.35
CA HIS A 138 0.15 -6.56 9.04
C HIS A 138 0.31 -5.36 8.11
N PRO A 139 1.21 -5.34 7.11
CA PRO A 139 1.39 -4.15 6.27
C PRO A 139 0.15 -3.83 5.42
N GLY A 140 -0.51 -4.86 4.87
CA GLY A 140 -1.73 -4.67 4.09
C GLY A 140 -2.91 -4.22 4.95
N ALA A 141 -3.04 -4.79 6.15
CA ALA A 141 -4.06 -4.39 7.10
C ALA A 141 -3.88 -2.92 7.54
N LEU A 142 -2.65 -2.53 7.88
CA LEU A 142 -2.32 -1.15 8.22
C LEU A 142 -2.60 -0.20 7.06
N TRP A 143 -2.31 -0.61 5.81
CA TRP A 143 -2.58 0.22 4.64
C TRP A 143 -4.08 0.45 4.45
N ILE A 144 -4.92 -0.60 4.55
CA ILE A 144 -6.38 -0.46 4.47
C ILE A 144 -6.91 0.45 5.58
N GLN A 145 -6.41 0.28 6.82
CA GLN A 145 -6.78 1.17 7.92
C GLN A 145 -6.38 2.61 7.66
N GLY A 146 -5.16 2.84 7.19
CA GLY A 146 -4.66 4.17 6.86
C GLY A 146 -5.52 4.86 5.81
N THR A 147 -5.80 4.17 4.70
CA THR A 147 -6.66 4.68 3.62
C THR A 147 -8.08 4.95 4.11
N ALA A 148 -8.67 4.02 4.87
CA ALA A 148 -10.02 4.19 5.43
C ALA A 148 -10.08 5.37 6.43
N ASN A 149 -9.05 5.54 7.27
CA ASN A 149 -8.96 6.66 8.21
C ASN A 149 -8.80 7.98 7.48
N SER A 150 -7.97 8.04 6.42
CA SER A 150 -7.81 9.23 5.59
C SER A 150 -9.15 9.65 4.97
N ALA A 151 -9.87 8.69 4.38
CA ALA A 151 -11.18 8.94 3.78
C ALA A 151 -12.29 9.26 4.79
N SER A 152 -12.10 8.88 6.07
CA SER A 152 -13.01 9.21 7.17
C SER A 152 -12.63 10.52 7.90
N GLU A 153 -11.82 11.38 7.28
CA GLU A 153 -11.33 12.64 7.85
C GLU A 153 -10.58 12.48 9.19
N LYS A 154 -9.88 11.35 9.36
CA LYS A 154 -9.02 11.06 10.53
C LYS A 154 -7.55 11.00 10.10
N PRO A 155 -6.97 12.11 9.60
CA PRO A 155 -5.64 12.09 8.98
C PRO A 155 -4.50 11.76 9.96
N ALA A 156 -4.65 12.06 11.26
CA ALA A 156 -3.64 11.71 12.27
C ALA A 156 -3.51 10.19 12.42
N LEU A 157 -4.64 9.47 12.51
CA LEU A 157 -4.64 8.01 12.56
C LEU A 157 -4.13 7.40 11.25
N ALA A 158 -4.49 8.00 10.11
CA ALA A 158 -3.98 7.57 8.81
C ALA A 158 -2.45 7.70 8.72
N GLU A 159 -1.91 8.84 9.17
CA GLU A 159 -0.47 9.09 9.24
C GLU A 159 0.23 8.07 10.14
N GLU A 160 -0.30 7.78 11.33
CA GLU A 160 0.23 6.75 12.24
C GLU A 160 0.25 5.37 11.58
N ASN A 161 -0.84 4.97 10.91
CA ASN A 161 -0.94 3.69 10.21
C ASN A 161 0.15 3.53 9.14
N PHE A 162 0.35 4.55 8.29
CA PHE A 162 1.36 4.46 7.23
C PHE A 162 2.79 4.56 7.77
N GLN A 163 3.03 5.36 8.81
CA GLN A 163 4.34 5.40 9.47
C GLN A 163 4.70 4.07 10.12
N GLU A 164 3.73 3.35 10.67
CA GLU A 164 3.96 2.02 11.24
C GLU A 164 4.43 1.01 10.19
N ILE A 165 3.87 1.04 8.98
CA ILE A 165 4.34 0.22 7.85
C ILE A 165 5.83 0.49 7.59
N LEU A 166 6.24 1.76 7.53
CA LEU A 166 7.62 2.16 7.27
C LEU A 166 8.58 1.78 8.42
N LYS A 167 8.11 1.77 9.67
CA LYS A 167 8.91 1.36 10.83
C LYS A 167 9.11 -0.15 10.93
N SER A 168 8.11 -0.91 10.49
CA SER A 168 8.09 -2.38 10.62
C SER A 168 9.12 -3.11 9.73
N GLY A 169 9.79 -2.41 8.81
CA GLY A 169 10.68 -3.05 7.83
C GLY A 169 9.94 -3.94 6.84
N ALA A 170 8.67 -3.62 6.54
CA ALA A 170 7.84 -4.34 5.60
C ALA A 170 8.49 -4.43 4.21
N GLU A 171 8.03 -5.38 3.38
CA GLU A 171 8.53 -5.53 2.02
C GLU A 171 8.51 -4.20 1.24
N ARG A 172 9.48 -4.01 0.33
CA ARG A 172 9.64 -2.78 -0.47
C ARG A 172 8.38 -2.32 -1.20
N GLN A 173 7.45 -3.24 -1.51
CA GLN A 173 6.16 -2.88 -2.11
C GLN A 173 5.27 -2.10 -1.15
N TRP A 174 5.25 -2.45 0.13
CA TRP A 174 4.47 -1.77 1.16
C TRP A 174 5.05 -0.42 1.53
N GLU A 175 6.38 -0.27 1.50
CA GLU A 175 7.04 1.02 1.66
C GLU A 175 6.56 2.04 0.60
N ALA A 176 6.42 1.59 -0.65
CA ALA A 176 5.92 2.44 -1.74
C ALA A 176 4.47 2.89 -1.49
N TRP A 177 3.60 1.96 -1.11
CA TRP A 177 2.18 2.24 -0.83
C TRP A 177 1.97 3.11 0.41
N ALA A 178 2.79 2.92 1.45
CA ALA A 178 2.77 3.75 2.65
C ALA A 178 3.23 5.18 2.37
N ASN A 179 4.30 5.37 1.59
CA ASN A 179 4.74 6.71 1.18
C ASN A 179 3.73 7.41 0.27
N LEU A 180 3.06 6.67 -0.63
CA LEU A 180 1.94 7.23 -1.40
C LEU A 180 0.82 7.72 -0.47
N GLY A 181 0.38 6.86 0.46
CA GLY A 181 -0.66 7.20 1.43
C GLY A 181 -0.32 8.38 2.34
N LEU A 182 0.94 8.47 2.82
CA LEU A 182 1.42 9.65 3.56
C LEU A 182 1.39 10.91 2.70
N GLY A 183 1.79 10.80 1.43
CA GLY A 183 1.69 11.90 0.49
C GLY A 183 0.27 12.42 0.37
N ASP A 184 -0.70 11.51 0.18
CA ASP A 184 -2.12 11.84 0.05
C ASP A 184 -2.67 12.49 1.33
N VAL A 185 -2.32 11.95 2.50
CA VAL A 185 -2.71 12.54 3.81
C VAL A 185 -2.16 13.95 3.97
N TYR A 186 -0.89 14.19 3.61
CA TYR A 186 -0.30 15.52 3.69
C TYR A 186 -0.90 16.49 2.67
N TYR A 187 -1.17 16.01 1.45
CA TYR A 187 -1.81 16.81 0.41
C TYR A 187 -3.21 17.27 0.84
N GLN A 188 -4.04 16.37 1.38
CA GLN A 188 -5.38 16.69 1.90
C GLN A 188 -5.37 17.75 3.01
N ARG A 189 -4.25 17.87 3.75
CA ARG A 189 -4.06 18.86 4.81
C ARG A 189 -3.47 20.18 4.30
N GLY A 190 -3.19 20.30 3.01
CA GLY A 190 -2.51 21.45 2.41
C GLY A 190 -1.00 21.50 2.69
N ASP A 191 -0.41 20.45 3.27
CA ASP A 191 1.04 20.37 3.50
C ASP A 191 1.75 19.78 2.26
N TYR A 192 1.75 20.58 1.22
CA TYR A 192 2.28 20.19 -0.08
C TYR A 192 3.79 19.92 -0.06
N VAL A 193 4.53 20.52 0.88
CA VAL A 193 5.97 20.26 1.02
C VAL A 193 6.22 18.84 1.52
N ARG A 194 5.51 18.41 2.57
CA ARG A 194 5.62 17.01 3.04
C ARG A 194 5.02 16.03 2.03
N ALA A 195 3.91 16.39 1.38
CA ALA A 195 3.31 15.56 0.34
C ALA A 195 4.30 15.29 -0.81
N GLN A 196 4.92 16.34 -1.35
CA GLN A 196 5.96 16.26 -2.37
C GLN A 196 7.11 15.34 -1.93
N SER A 197 7.56 15.47 -0.68
CA SER A 197 8.63 14.63 -0.11
C SER A 197 8.25 13.14 -0.11
N SER A 198 7.05 12.81 0.35
CA SER A 198 6.56 11.42 0.41
C SER A 198 6.40 10.82 -1.00
N TYR A 199 5.81 11.54 -1.95
CA TYR A 199 5.71 11.06 -3.34
C TYR A 199 7.09 10.85 -3.98
N ARG A 200 8.09 11.70 -3.67
CA ARG A 200 9.47 11.50 -4.13
C ARG A 200 10.09 10.21 -3.62
N GLN A 201 9.81 9.79 -2.38
CA GLN A 201 10.32 8.51 -1.87
C GLN A 201 9.89 7.35 -2.78
N VAL A 202 8.62 7.34 -3.21
CA VAL A 202 8.10 6.37 -4.18
C VAL A 202 8.85 6.46 -5.51
N MET A 203 9.00 7.68 -6.05
CA MET A 203 9.60 7.90 -7.36
C MET A 203 11.09 7.51 -7.45
N HIS A 204 11.83 7.64 -6.34
CA HIS A 204 13.25 7.33 -6.28
C HIS A 204 13.54 5.87 -6.01
N HIS A 205 12.86 5.29 -5.02
CA HIS A 205 13.23 3.99 -4.48
C HIS A 205 12.34 2.86 -5.00
N HIS A 206 11.19 3.18 -5.59
CA HIS A 206 10.14 2.21 -5.92
C HIS A 206 9.61 2.32 -7.35
N ARG A 207 10.49 2.58 -8.33
CA ARG A 207 10.12 2.75 -9.75
C ARG A 207 9.35 1.58 -10.40
N LYS A 208 9.51 0.37 -9.88
CA LYS A 208 8.79 -0.83 -10.35
C LYS A 208 7.49 -1.10 -9.59
N SER A 209 7.21 -0.35 -8.52
CA SER A 209 6.01 -0.53 -7.72
C SER A 209 4.78 -0.04 -8.49
N PRO A 210 3.62 -0.72 -8.36
CA PRO A 210 2.34 -0.20 -8.85
C PRO A 210 2.00 1.20 -8.33
N ALA A 211 2.50 1.58 -7.14
CA ALA A 211 2.30 2.91 -6.56
C ALA A 211 3.03 4.03 -7.33
N TYR A 212 4.03 3.71 -8.16
CA TYR A 212 4.88 4.71 -8.81
C TYR A 212 4.10 5.63 -9.76
N SER A 213 3.20 5.09 -10.58
CA SER A 213 2.44 5.90 -11.53
C SER A 213 1.52 6.89 -10.79
N LEU A 214 0.87 6.43 -9.72
CA LEU A 214 0.04 7.28 -8.86
C LEU A 214 0.87 8.37 -8.18
N ALA A 215 2.03 8.01 -7.60
CA ALA A 215 2.91 8.97 -6.95
C ALA A 215 3.44 10.02 -7.94
N LEU A 216 3.73 9.64 -9.19
CA LEU A 216 4.16 10.56 -10.24
C LEU A 216 3.06 11.59 -10.57
N ALA A 217 1.82 11.14 -10.74
CA ALA A 217 0.69 12.03 -11.01
C ALA A 217 0.39 12.95 -9.82
N GLN A 218 0.36 12.40 -8.60
CA GLN A 218 0.13 13.20 -7.39
C GLN A 218 1.28 14.17 -7.11
N PHE A 219 2.52 13.80 -7.41
CA PHE A 219 3.67 14.69 -7.35
C PHE A 219 3.50 15.88 -8.31
N ALA A 220 3.06 15.62 -9.54
CA ALA A 220 2.79 16.66 -10.54
C ALA A 220 1.71 17.62 -10.03
N GLN A 221 0.61 17.08 -9.48
CA GLN A 221 -0.45 17.86 -8.86
C GLN A 221 0.06 18.75 -7.73
N CYS A 222 0.91 18.19 -6.88
CA CYS A 222 1.54 18.91 -5.79
C CYS A 222 2.44 20.07 -6.25
N GLN A 223 2.95 20.06 -7.50
CA GLN A 223 3.78 21.17 -8.00
C GLN A 223 2.96 22.42 -8.31
N TRP A 224 1.74 22.27 -8.83
CA TRP A 224 0.85 23.42 -9.07
C TRP A 224 0.48 24.10 -7.76
N GLU A 225 0.18 23.32 -6.71
CA GLU A 225 -0.10 23.83 -5.36
C GLU A 225 1.11 24.55 -4.73
N LEU A 226 2.32 24.19 -5.13
CA LEU A 226 3.57 24.83 -4.70
C LEU A 226 3.99 26.01 -5.60
N ASP A 227 3.12 26.43 -6.52
CA ASP A 227 3.36 27.46 -7.54
C ASP A 227 4.63 27.21 -8.38
N ASP A 228 4.82 25.95 -8.77
CA ASP A 228 5.81 25.48 -9.75
C ASP A 228 5.11 24.76 -10.92
N PRO A 229 4.32 25.49 -11.73
CA PRO A 229 3.55 24.89 -12.81
C PRO A 229 4.42 24.20 -13.86
N GLU A 230 5.59 24.76 -14.19
CA GLU A 230 6.55 24.16 -15.15
C GLU A 230 6.90 22.71 -14.77
N SER A 231 7.17 22.45 -13.48
CA SER A 231 7.40 21.08 -13.00
C SER A 231 6.15 20.22 -13.07
N GLY A 232 4.97 20.75 -12.73
CA GLY A 232 3.70 20.02 -12.82
C GLY A 232 3.40 19.58 -14.26
N GLU A 233 3.56 20.49 -15.22
CA GLU A 233 3.37 20.22 -16.66
C GLU A 233 4.35 19.16 -17.17
N ARG A 234 5.63 19.25 -16.77
CA ARG A 234 6.66 18.27 -17.13
C ARG A 234 6.37 16.88 -16.58
N PHE A 235 6.03 16.76 -15.29
CA PHE A 235 5.75 15.45 -14.69
C PHE A 235 4.42 14.85 -15.17
N THR A 236 3.46 15.69 -15.57
CA THR A 236 2.24 15.25 -16.25
C THR A 236 2.55 14.66 -17.63
N LYS A 237 3.40 15.32 -18.41
CA LYS A 237 3.90 14.79 -19.68
C LYS A 237 4.62 13.45 -19.47
N ASP A 238 5.55 13.38 -18.52
CA ASP A 238 6.27 12.15 -18.18
C ASP A 238 5.30 11.00 -17.82
N TYR A 239 4.22 11.29 -17.07
CA TYR A 239 3.18 10.30 -16.76
C TYR A 239 2.46 9.81 -18.02
N LEU A 240 2.00 10.72 -18.88
CA LEU A 240 1.24 10.38 -20.08
C LEU A 240 2.07 9.58 -21.10
N GLU A 241 3.38 9.83 -21.16
CA GLU A 241 4.33 9.09 -22.01
C GLU A 241 4.63 7.69 -21.46
N GLN A 242 4.85 7.57 -20.14
CA GLN A 242 5.22 6.29 -19.51
C GLN A 242 4.01 5.38 -19.25
N PHE A 243 2.85 5.98 -18.96
CA PHE A 243 1.63 5.27 -18.57
C PHE A 243 0.45 5.71 -19.45
N PRO A 244 0.51 5.50 -20.78
CA PRO A 244 -0.55 5.94 -21.68
C PRO A 244 -1.91 5.26 -21.41
N GLN A 245 -1.91 4.10 -20.75
CA GLN A 245 -3.11 3.41 -20.29
C GLN A 245 -3.22 3.39 -18.75
N GLY A 246 -2.51 4.28 -18.07
CA GLY A 246 -2.59 4.44 -16.62
C GLY A 246 -3.96 4.94 -16.19
N VAL A 247 -4.33 4.66 -14.93
CA VAL A 247 -5.64 5.00 -14.35
C VAL A 247 -6.02 6.47 -14.54
N LEU A 248 -5.06 7.38 -14.50
CA LEU A 248 -5.28 8.83 -14.61
C LEU A 248 -5.06 9.37 -16.03
N ALA A 249 -4.63 8.54 -16.99
CA ALA A 249 -4.22 9.02 -18.31
C ALA A 249 -5.38 9.65 -19.10
N GLY A 250 -6.58 9.07 -19.02
CA GLY A 250 -7.78 9.66 -19.63
C GLY A 250 -8.09 11.04 -19.07
N THR A 251 -8.25 11.12 -17.74
CA THR A 251 -8.52 12.38 -17.03
C THR A 251 -7.47 13.45 -17.32
N LEU A 252 -6.18 13.12 -17.30
CA LEU A 252 -5.11 14.08 -17.58
C LEU A 252 -5.15 14.57 -19.03
N ARG A 253 -5.48 13.71 -20.01
CA ARG A 253 -5.66 14.14 -21.41
C ARG A 253 -6.86 15.05 -21.59
N ASP A 254 -7.95 14.79 -20.88
CA ASP A 254 -9.15 15.63 -20.93
C ASP A 254 -8.83 17.03 -20.37
N LEU A 255 -8.13 17.10 -19.24
CA LEU A 255 -7.68 18.37 -18.64
C LEU A 255 -6.73 19.16 -19.56
N VAL A 256 -5.82 18.46 -20.25
CA VAL A 256 -4.93 19.08 -21.24
C VAL A 256 -5.71 19.59 -22.45
N SER A 257 -6.64 18.79 -22.97
CA SER A 257 -7.46 19.16 -24.13
C SER A 257 -8.40 20.33 -23.83
N ALA A 258 -8.89 20.42 -22.58
CA ALA A 258 -9.68 21.53 -22.08
C ALA A 258 -8.84 22.80 -21.80
N GLY A 259 -7.51 22.73 -21.90
CA GLY A 259 -6.59 23.84 -21.63
C GLY A 259 -6.45 24.18 -20.15
N VAL A 260 -6.91 23.30 -19.24
CA VAL A 260 -6.77 23.47 -17.78
C VAL A 260 -5.32 23.27 -17.36
N ILE A 261 -4.65 22.27 -17.95
CA ILE A 261 -3.23 21.96 -17.74
C ILE A 261 -2.50 22.09 -19.07
N ARG A 262 -1.33 22.72 -19.08
CA ARG A 262 -0.44 22.70 -20.25
C ARG A 262 0.55 21.55 -20.13
N LEU A 263 1.12 21.13 -21.24
CA LEU A 263 2.24 20.18 -21.23
C LEU A 263 3.52 20.93 -21.59
N ALA A 264 4.61 20.58 -20.91
CA ALA A 264 5.91 21.16 -21.18
C ALA A 264 6.27 21.00 -22.67
N SER A 265 6.67 22.11 -23.30
CA SER A 265 6.97 22.15 -24.74
C SER A 265 8.18 21.27 -25.09
N GLU A 266 8.25 20.80 -26.33
CA GLU A 266 9.39 20.02 -26.85
C GLU A 266 10.73 20.80 -26.75
N GLU A 267 10.67 22.13 -26.77
CA GLU A 267 11.84 23.03 -26.68
C GLU A 267 12.40 23.16 -25.25
N GLU A 268 11.64 22.75 -24.22
CA GLU A 268 12.07 22.67 -22.81
C GLU A 268 12.56 21.27 -22.39
N LYS A 269 13.19 20.53 -23.32
CA LYS A 269 13.77 19.20 -23.01
C LYS A 269 15.02 19.33 -22.12
N LEU A 270 14.82 19.29 -20.80
CA LEU A 270 15.89 19.05 -19.83
C LEU A 270 16.47 17.64 -20.00
N SER A 271 17.80 17.56 -20.02
CA SER A 271 18.57 16.34 -20.23
C SER A 271 18.26 15.25 -19.18
N PRO A 272 18.52 13.96 -19.46
CA PRO A 272 18.37 12.88 -18.47
C PRO A 272 19.13 13.12 -17.15
N ARG A 273 20.25 13.88 -17.20
CA ARG A 273 21.01 14.29 -16.01
C ARG A 273 20.32 15.40 -15.23
N GLU A 274 19.57 16.28 -15.89
CA GLU A 274 18.76 17.32 -15.24
C GLU A 274 17.47 16.74 -14.66
N ARG A 275 16.86 15.76 -15.32
CA ARG A 275 15.77 14.95 -14.75
C ARG A 275 16.19 14.18 -13.50
N ALA A 276 17.41 13.63 -13.47
CA ALA A 276 17.98 12.99 -12.28
C ALA A 276 18.43 13.98 -11.18
N ARG A 277 18.65 15.26 -11.52
CA ARG A 277 19.01 16.33 -10.57
C ARG A 277 17.78 17.02 -9.95
N LEU A 278 16.67 17.11 -10.69
CA LEU A 278 15.42 17.74 -10.24
C LEU A 278 14.67 16.96 -9.16
N THR A 279 14.92 15.67 -9.05
CA THR A 279 14.34 14.81 -8.02
C THR A 279 15.03 14.97 -6.65
N SER A 280 16.10 15.77 -6.56
CA SER A 280 16.76 16.22 -5.31
C SER A 280 17.10 17.71 -5.30
N THR A 281 16.51 18.51 -6.20
CA THR A 281 16.94 19.89 -6.39
C THR A 281 16.61 20.75 -5.17
N VAL A 282 17.68 21.29 -4.59
CA VAL A 282 17.62 22.35 -3.59
C VAL A 282 18.10 23.63 -4.26
N TYR A 283 17.25 24.64 -4.28
CA TYR A 283 17.58 25.98 -4.73
C TYR A 283 18.23 26.77 -3.59
N SER A 284 19.22 27.58 -3.92
CA SER A 284 19.78 28.59 -3.02
C SER A 284 20.01 29.88 -3.76
N VAL A 285 19.97 31.00 -3.04
CA VAL A 285 20.35 32.30 -3.61
C VAL A 285 21.85 32.47 -3.45
N GLN A 286 22.60 32.53 -4.55
CA GLN A 286 24.01 32.86 -4.52
C GLN A 286 24.17 34.38 -4.50
N VAL A 287 24.65 34.88 -3.36
CA VAL A 287 24.82 36.31 -3.10
C VAL A 287 26.25 36.79 -3.36
N GLY A 288 27.18 35.87 -3.65
CA GLY A 288 28.51 36.24 -4.13
C GLY A 288 29.44 35.05 -4.34
N ALA A 289 30.51 35.28 -5.11
CA ALA A 289 31.61 34.35 -5.31
C ALA A 289 32.94 35.11 -5.17
N PHE A 290 33.65 34.90 -4.07
CA PHE A 290 34.80 35.72 -3.70
C PHE A 290 36.11 34.93 -3.87
N ALA A 291 37.15 35.57 -4.40
CA ALA A 291 38.50 35.01 -4.39
C ALA A 291 39.10 34.96 -2.96
N SER A 292 38.70 35.93 -2.11
CA SER A 292 39.13 36.00 -0.71
C SER A 292 38.10 35.34 0.22
N LYS A 293 38.57 34.38 1.02
CA LYS A 293 37.76 33.71 2.06
C LYS A 293 37.23 34.71 3.10
N ALA A 294 38.02 35.73 3.44
CA ALA A 294 37.63 36.76 4.41
C ALA A 294 36.46 37.62 3.90
N ASN A 295 36.41 37.91 2.61
CA ASN A 295 35.30 38.67 2.00
C ASN A 295 34.01 37.84 2.02
N ALA A 296 34.09 36.57 1.62
CA ALA A 296 32.95 35.66 1.70
C ALA A 296 32.42 35.51 3.14
N TYR A 297 33.33 35.40 4.11
CA TYR A 297 32.96 35.29 5.52
C TYR A 297 32.28 36.55 6.05
N ARG A 298 32.78 37.74 5.71
CA ARG A 298 32.14 39.01 6.10
C ARG A 298 30.72 39.13 5.56
N MET A 299 30.51 38.77 4.28
CA MET A 299 29.16 38.76 3.71
C MET A 299 28.25 37.74 4.40
N ALA A 300 28.76 36.53 4.64
CA ALA A 300 27.99 35.49 5.32
C ALA A 300 27.59 35.89 6.75
N GLN A 301 28.49 36.51 7.51
CA GLN A 301 28.18 36.99 8.87
C GLN A 301 27.16 38.13 8.87
N ARG A 302 27.27 39.08 7.94
CA ARG A 302 26.28 40.16 7.79
C ARG A 302 24.87 39.61 7.54
N LEU A 303 24.74 38.67 6.61
CA LEU A 303 23.46 38.05 6.29
C LEU A 303 22.93 37.16 7.42
N LYS A 304 23.80 36.43 8.14
CA LYS A 304 23.41 35.67 9.34
C LYS A 304 22.90 36.57 10.46
N ALA A 305 23.55 37.71 10.70
CA ALA A 305 23.10 38.68 11.71
C ALA A 305 21.70 39.24 11.43
N ARG A 306 21.27 39.19 10.16
CA ARG A 306 19.92 39.56 9.71
C ARG A 306 18.92 38.40 9.70
N GLY A 307 19.32 37.23 10.18
CA GLY A 307 18.45 36.06 10.32
C GLY A 307 18.44 35.12 9.11
N TYR A 308 19.28 35.32 8.10
CA TYR A 308 19.37 34.40 6.97
C TYR A 308 20.20 33.16 7.32
N GLU A 309 19.73 31.98 6.89
CA GLU A 309 20.58 30.79 6.83
C GLU A 309 21.59 30.93 5.68
N VAL A 310 22.89 30.88 6.00
CA VAL A 310 23.96 31.07 5.02
C VAL A 310 24.99 29.96 5.08
N GLU A 311 25.33 29.42 3.92
CA GLU A 311 26.34 28.39 3.71
C GLU A 311 27.48 28.93 2.82
N LEU A 312 28.71 28.58 3.16
CA LEU A 312 29.89 28.84 2.34
C LEU A 312 30.30 27.57 1.60
N ARG A 313 30.40 27.65 0.26
CA ARG A 313 30.95 26.57 -0.57
C ARG A 313 32.27 27.00 -1.21
N THR A 314 33.22 26.06 -1.28
CA THR A 314 34.49 26.28 -1.97
C THR A 314 34.44 25.60 -3.33
N GLU A 315 34.82 26.32 -4.38
CA GLU A 315 34.84 25.79 -5.75
C GLU A 315 36.12 26.24 -6.46
N THR A 316 36.66 25.39 -7.33
CA THR A 316 37.87 25.72 -8.10
C THR A 316 37.50 25.84 -9.58
N ILE A 317 37.66 27.05 -10.13
CA ILE A 317 37.35 27.37 -11.52
C ILE A 317 38.66 27.83 -12.17
N ASN A 318 39.10 27.17 -13.25
CA ASN A 318 40.34 27.49 -13.97
C ASN A 318 41.58 27.59 -13.05
N ARG A 319 41.77 26.58 -12.17
CA ARG A 319 42.84 26.51 -11.16
C ARG A 319 42.84 27.63 -10.11
N ARG A 320 41.80 28.47 -10.07
CA ARG A 320 41.60 29.50 -9.03
C ARG A 320 40.46 29.10 -8.10
N ARG A 321 40.69 29.24 -6.80
CA ARG A 321 39.72 28.90 -5.76
C ARG A 321 38.80 30.09 -5.47
N PHE A 322 37.50 29.85 -5.44
CA PHE A 322 36.46 30.80 -5.10
C PHE A 322 35.64 30.28 -3.91
N TYR A 323 35.12 31.22 -3.13
CA TYR A 323 34.24 30.98 -1.99
C TYR A 323 32.86 31.56 -2.30
N LYS A 324 31.91 30.68 -2.60
CA LYS A 324 30.51 31.02 -2.88
C LYS A 324 29.74 31.19 -1.58
N VAL A 325 28.97 32.28 -1.48
CA VAL A 325 28.05 32.56 -0.38
C VAL A 325 26.65 32.25 -0.85
N LEU A 326 25.98 31.33 -0.17
CA LEU A 326 24.70 30.78 -0.58
C LEU A 326 23.69 30.94 0.56
N VAL A 327 22.52 31.51 0.27
CA VAL A 327 21.45 31.77 1.23
C VAL A 327 20.30 30.78 1.04
N GLY A 328 19.94 30.13 2.15
CA GLY A 328 18.82 29.21 2.29
C GLY A 328 18.95 27.93 1.48
N LYS A 329 18.05 26.99 1.77
CA LYS A 329 17.82 25.76 1.02
C LYS A 329 16.34 25.67 0.74
N PHE A 330 15.95 25.88 -0.51
CA PHE A 330 14.55 25.95 -0.91
C PHE A 330 14.22 24.80 -1.83
N LEU A 331 13.10 24.13 -1.60
CA LEU A 331 12.60 23.09 -2.50
C LEU A 331 11.79 23.66 -3.67
N SER A 332 11.44 24.95 -3.59
CA SER A 332 10.71 25.70 -4.63
C SER A 332 11.60 26.81 -5.19
N GLN A 333 11.69 26.88 -6.52
CA GLN A 333 12.37 27.95 -7.23
C GLN A 333 11.71 29.30 -6.97
N LYS A 334 10.37 29.34 -6.84
CA LYS A 334 9.64 30.56 -6.48
C LYS A 334 10.05 31.06 -5.11
N ARG A 335 10.13 30.20 -4.09
CA ARG A 335 10.56 30.61 -2.75
C ARG A 335 11.99 31.16 -2.77
N ALA A 336 12.87 30.54 -3.57
CA ALA A 336 14.20 31.09 -3.82
C ALA A 336 14.15 32.46 -4.54
N ARG A 337 13.23 32.67 -5.49
CA ARG A 337 12.99 33.97 -6.15
C ARG A 337 12.48 35.04 -5.19
N GLU A 338 11.58 34.70 -4.27
CA GLU A 338 11.08 35.63 -3.24
C GLU A 338 12.20 36.07 -2.30
N VAL A 339 12.97 35.11 -1.78
CA VAL A 339 14.12 35.40 -0.90
C VAL A 339 15.18 36.19 -1.67
N LYS A 340 15.43 35.84 -2.94
CA LYS A 340 16.30 36.60 -3.82
C LYS A 340 15.83 38.06 -3.92
N GLY A 341 14.57 38.32 -4.25
CA GLY A 341 14.05 39.69 -4.38
C GLY A 341 14.13 40.49 -3.09
N LYS A 342 13.90 39.84 -1.94
CA LYS A 342 14.12 40.47 -0.62
C LYS A 342 15.59 40.85 -0.42
N LEU A 343 16.51 39.91 -0.68
CA LEU A 343 17.94 40.15 -0.56
C LEU A 343 18.42 41.25 -1.51
N GLU A 344 17.94 41.29 -2.75
CA GLU A 344 18.31 42.31 -3.75
C GLU A 344 17.84 43.71 -3.31
N ALA A 345 16.61 43.82 -2.80
CA ALA A 345 16.09 45.07 -2.24
C ALA A 345 16.86 45.52 -0.99
N GLU A 346 17.32 44.57 -0.19
CA GLU A 346 18.01 44.80 1.08
C GLU A 346 19.51 45.09 0.97
N GLU A 347 20.17 44.55 -0.05
CA GLU A 347 21.62 44.69 -0.27
C GLU A 347 21.94 45.65 -1.43
N GLY A 348 20.96 46.01 -2.27
CA GLY A 348 21.16 46.90 -3.41
C GLY A 348 22.02 46.29 -4.51
N ASP A 349 21.97 44.97 -4.69
CA ASP A 349 22.76 44.22 -5.66
C ASP A 349 21.89 43.14 -6.32
N ASN A 350 22.35 42.56 -7.42
CA ASN A 350 21.67 41.49 -8.15
C ASN A 350 22.25 40.12 -7.79
N PHE A 351 21.37 39.14 -7.58
CA PHE A 351 21.75 37.79 -7.18
C PHE A 351 21.24 36.73 -8.15
N ILE A 352 21.80 35.53 -8.08
CA ILE A 352 21.40 34.41 -8.93
C ILE A 352 20.87 33.26 -8.10
N ILE A 353 19.90 32.53 -8.65
CA ILE A 353 19.46 31.27 -8.06
C ILE A 353 20.34 30.17 -8.63
N VAL A 354 20.88 29.35 -7.73
CA VAL A 354 21.68 28.18 -8.10
C VAL A 354 20.98 26.92 -7.62
N ILE A 355 21.04 25.90 -8.47
CA ILE A 355 20.56 24.54 -8.18
C ILE A 355 21.71 23.76 -7.54
N ARG A 356 21.41 23.02 -6.46
CA ARG A 356 22.39 22.27 -5.66
C ARG A 356 22.37 20.78 -5.86
#